data_AF-E1Z555-F1
#
_entry.id   AF-E1Z555-F1
#
_cell.length_a   1.000
_cell.length_b   1.000
_cell.length_c   1.000
_cell.angle_alpha   90.00
_cell.angle_beta   90.00
_cell.angle_gamma   90.00
#
_symmetry.space_group_name_H-M   'P 1'
#
loop_
_entity.id
_entity.type
_entity.pdbx_description
1 polymer ?
#
loop_
_entity_poly.entity_id
_entity_poly.type
_entity_poly.pdbx_seq_one_letter_code
_entity_poly.pdbx_strand_id
1 'polypeptide(L)'
;MFAVAVIDPLLVLEPERLAAASAAAAQGGGGSANVPPFVKISVPFRLLAQLHQGRLELADHDDPGNHWYFGKQAELFQYQFMGRHAVTSGFTSLIQAHELQELQSAPPPRQNRKQAALEERSWLAFLQRMQGSSGEGLWPTPSLPFLFAGKAIDCASVGVYTAVEGGVVQGLMLATEYETPGAD
;
A
#
# COMPACT_ATOMS: atom_id res chain seq x y z
N MET A 1 -7.24 -7.26 17.50
CA MET A 1 -6.47 -7.19 16.24
C MET A 1 -6.90 -5.93 15.51
N PHE A 2 -5.99 -5.29 14.78
CA PHE A 2 -6.25 -4.08 14.02
C PHE A 2 -6.16 -4.40 12.54
N ALA A 3 -7.02 -3.81 11.71
CA ALA A 3 -7.01 -4.04 10.27
C ALA A 3 -6.30 -2.88 9.57
N VAL A 4 -5.39 -3.22 8.66
CA VAL A 4 -4.71 -2.28 7.77
C VAL A 4 -5.00 -2.65 6.32
N ALA A 5 -4.91 -1.66 5.44
CA ALA A 5 -5.03 -1.86 4.00
C ALA A 5 -3.72 -1.44 3.32
N VAL A 6 -3.21 -2.31 2.44
CA VAL A 6 -2.12 -2.01 1.53
C VAL A 6 -2.73 -1.55 0.20
N ILE A 7 -2.37 -0.36 -0.25
CA ILE A 7 -3.05 0.32 -1.36
C ILE A 7 -2.13 1.30 -2.07
N ASP A 8 -2.38 1.55 -3.35
CA ASP A 8 -1.80 2.67 -4.08
C ASP A 8 -2.27 4.01 -3.47
N PRO A 9 -1.37 4.87 -2.96
CA PRO A 9 -1.75 6.11 -2.29
C PRO A 9 -2.56 7.07 -3.18
N LEU A 10 -2.44 6.98 -4.51
CA LEU A 10 -3.27 7.76 -5.44
C LEU A 10 -4.76 7.47 -5.23
N LEU A 11 -5.14 6.23 -4.97
CA LEU A 11 -6.54 5.84 -4.75
C LEU A 11 -7.10 6.38 -3.43
N VAL A 12 -6.24 6.67 -2.47
CA VAL A 12 -6.60 7.28 -1.18
C VAL A 12 -6.79 8.80 -1.34
N LEU A 13 -5.95 9.43 -2.17
CA LEU A 13 -5.98 10.88 -2.41
C LEU A 13 -6.99 11.29 -3.48
N GLU A 14 -7.38 10.38 -4.38
CA GLU A 14 -8.40 10.57 -5.42
C GLU A 14 -9.50 9.48 -5.32
N PRO A 15 -10.46 9.60 -4.37
CA PRO A 15 -11.43 8.55 -4.06
C PRO A 15 -12.34 8.15 -5.23
N GLU A 16 -12.56 9.03 -6.21
CA GLU A 16 -13.27 8.69 -7.45
C GLU A 16 -12.57 7.57 -8.24
N ARG A 17 -11.23 7.52 -8.20
CA ARG A 17 -10.45 6.44 -8.82
C ARG A 17 -10.58 5.15 -8.05
N LEU A 18 -10.63 5.21 -6.71
CA LEU A 18 -10.87 4.04 -5.88
C LEU A 18 -12.24 3.40 -6.18
N ALA A 19 -13.27 4.22 -6.35
CA ALA A 19 -14.60 3.74 -6.71
C ALA A 19 -14.59 3.05 -8.09
N ALA A 20 -13.95 3.65 -9.09
CA ALA A 20 -13.81 3.07 -10.42
C ALA A 20 -13.02 1.75 -10.40
N ALA A 21 -11.87 1.71 -9.71
CA ALA A 21 -11.05 0.52 -9.58
C ALA A 21 -11.77 -0.61 -8.84
N SER A 22 -12.51 -0.29 -7.78
CA SER A 22 -13.31 -1.27 -7.03
C SER A 22 -14.46 -1.83 -7.88
N ALA A 23 -15.12 -0.98 -8.68
CA ALA A 23 -16.17 -1.41 -9.60
C ALA A 23 -15.62 -2.30 -10.73
N ALA A 24 -14.45 -1.96 -11.29
CA ALA A 24 -13.79 -2.76 -12.30
C ALA A 24 -13.38 -4.15 -11.75
N ALA A 25 -12.85 -4.19 -10.53
CA ALA A 25 -12.50 -5.44 -9.86
C ALA A 25 -13.74 -6.34 -9.62
N ALA A 26 -14.89 -5.76 -9.26
CA ALA A 26 -16.13 -6.49 -9.03
C ALA A 26 -16.80 -7.03 -10.30
N GLN A 27 -16.50 -6.44 -11.47
CA GLN A 27 -17.09 -6.83 -12.76
C GLN A 27 -16.29 -7.91 -13.50
N GLY A 28 -15.05 -8.18 -13.11
CA GLY A 28 -14.20 -9.18 -13.77
C GLY A 28 -14.44 -10.60 -13.28
N GLY A 29 -14.94 -11.46 -14.17
CA GLY A 29 -15.03 -12.90 -13.95
C GLY A 29 -13.65 -13.57 -14.00
N GLY A 30 -13.25 -14.21 -12.90
CA GLY A 30 -12.43 -15.43 -12.86
C GLY A 30 -11.04 -15.47 -13.52
N GLY A 31 -10.50 -14.37 -14.02
CA GLY A 31 -9.19 -14.32 -14.68
C GLY A 31 -8.06 -13.78 -13.80
N SER A 32 -6.85 -14.30 -14.02
CA SER A 32 -5.56 -13.84 -13.46
C SER A 32 -5.28 -12.33 -13.65
N ALA A 33 -5.99 -11.67 -14.57
CA ALA A 33 -5.75 -10.29 -14.99
C ALA A 33 -6.34 -9.19 -14.08
N ASN A 34 -7.15 -9.53 -13.06
CA ASN A 34 -7.78 -8.53 -12.20
C ASN A 34 -7.15 -8.49 -10.80
N VAL A 35 -6.02 -7.78 -10.70
CA VAL A 35 -5.40 -7.46 -9.42
C VAL A 35 -6.30 -6.48 -8.64
N PRO A 36 -6.68 -6.77 -7.38
CA PRO A 36 -7.55 -5.88 -6.60
C PRO A 36 -6.85 -4.54 -6.26
N PRO A 37 -7.61 -3.47 -6.00
CA PRO A 37 -7.03 -2.16 -5.69
C PRO A 37 -6.32 -2.11 -4.34
N PHE A 38 -6.59 -3.06 -3.43
CA PHE A 38 -5.97 -3.11 -2.10
C PHE A 38 -5.99 -4.53 -1.52
N VAL A 39 -5.14 -4.76 -0.52
CA VAL A 39 -5.15 -5.98 0.32
C VAL A 39 -5.39 -5.59 1.77
N LYS A 40 -6.34 -6.24 2.45
CA LYS A 40 -6.62 -6.00 3.89
C LYS A 40 -5.97 -7.09 4.75
N ILE A 41 -5.28 -6.68 5.81
CA ILE A 41 -4.57 -7.59 6.73
C ILE A 41 -4.90 -7.23 8.17
N SER A 42 -5.09 -8.25 8.99
CA SER A 42 -5.21 -8.10 10.44
C SER A 42 -3.84 -8.22 11.10
N VAL A 43 -3.43 -7.20 11.85
CA VAL A 43 -2.15 -7.14 12.56
C VAL A 43 -2.38 -6.94 14.07
N PRO A 44 -1.50 -7.44 14.95
CA PRO A 44 -1.56 -7.10 16.37
C PRO A 44 -1.16 -5.64 16.60
N PHE A 45 -1.57 -5.09 17.75
CA PHE A 45 -1.27 -3.72 18.15
C PHE A 45 0.22 -3.38 18.09
N ARG A 46 1.08 -4.30 18.52
CA ARG A 46 2.54 -4.11 18.54
C ARG A 46 3.10 -3.90 17.13
N LEU A 47 2.61 -4.65 16.15
CA LEU A 47 3.02 -4.49 14.75
C LEU A 47 2.47 -3.20 14.17
N LEU A 48 1.21 -2.82 14.48
CA LEU A 48 0.63 -1.55 14.04
C LEU A 48 1.51 -0.35 14.42
N ALA A 49 2.05 -0.34 15.64
CA ALA A 49 2.94 0.71 16.11
C ALA A 49 4.27 0.77 15.34
N GLN A 50 4.66 -0.29 14.62
CA GLN A 50 5.90 -0.37 13.85
C GLN A 50 5.68 -0.16 12.35
N LEU A 51 4.43 -0.13 11.86
CA LEU A 51 4.14 0.00 10.43
C LEU A 51 4.65 1.31 9.81
N HIS A 52 4.95 2.33 10.61
CA HIS A 52 5.56 3.58 10.12
C HIS A 52 7.09 3.55 10.08
N GLN A 53 7.72 2.50 10.60
CA GLN A 53 9.17 2.35 10.67
C GLN A 53 9.71 1.42 9.57
N GLY A 54 8.91 1.21 8.52
CA GLY A 54 9.24 0.29 7.43
C GLY A 54 10.66 0.49 6.93
N ARG A 55 11.41 -0.60 6.85
CA ARG A 55 12.77 -0.59 6.31
C ARG A 55 12.74 -1.06 4.87
N LEU A 56 13.32 -0.27 3.98
CA LEU A 56 13.52 -0.62 2.59
C LEU A 56 14.80 -1.45 2.45
N GLU A 57 14.70 -2.60 1.80
CA GLU A 57 15.82 -3.38 1.31
C GLU A 57 15.72 -3.45 -0.22
N LEU A 58 16.82 -3.13 -0.89
CA LEU A 58 16.97 -3.31 -2.33
C LEU A 58 17.37 -4.77 -2.54
N ALA A 59 16.71 -5.46 -3.45
CA ALA A 59 17.17 -6.79 -3.83
C ALA A 59 18.54 -6.71 -4.54
N ASP A 60 19.32 -7.79 -4.39
CA ASP A 60 20.64 -7.90 -5.00
C ASP A 60 20.55 -7.74 -6.53
N HIS A 61 21.67 -7.38 -7.17
CA HIS A 61 21.75 -6.99 -8.59
C HIS A 61 21.06 -7.91 -9.62
N ASP A 62 20.68 -9.14 -9.25
CA ASP A 62 19.99 -10.11 -10.11
C ASP A 62 18.45 -10.10 -9.98
N ASP A 63 17.88 -9.48 -8.93
CA ASP A 63 16.44 -9.32 -8.75
C ASP A 63 16.13 -7.82 -8.58
N PRO A 64 15.45 -7.17 -9.54
CA PRO A 64 15.29 -5.71 -9.52
C PRO A 64 14.31 -5.18 -8.44
N GLY A 65 13.78 -6.05 -7.57
CA GLY A 65 12.67 -5.73 -6.67
C GLY A 65 13.02 -4.90 -5.43
N ASN A 66 12.10 -4.02 -5.03
CA ASN A 66 12.13 -3.35 -3.73
C ASN A 66 11.30 -4.13 -2.71
N HIS A 67 11.87 -4.33 -1.51
CA HIS A 67 11.19 -4.99 -0.40
C HIS A 67 11.08 -4.04 0.81
N TRP A 68 9.91 -3.99 1.45
CA TRP A 68 9.72 -3.26 2.70
C TRP A 68 9.33 -4.21 3.82
N TYR A 69 10.07 -4.15 4.92
CA TYR A 69 9.83 -4.98 6.09
C TYR A 69 9.31 -4.17 7.27
N PHE A 70 8.34 -4.76 7.97
CA PHE A 70 7.77 -4.21 9.19
C PHE A 70 7.71 -5.30 10.27
N GLY A 71 8.13 -4.95 11.48
CA GLY A 71 8.13 -5.87 12.61
C GLY A 71 9.24 -6.91 12.58
N LYS A 72 8.93 -8.14 13.02
CA LYS A 72 9.89 -9.23 13.10
C LYS A 72 10.18 -9.75 11.69
N GLN A 73 11.44 -9.63 11.26
CA GLN A 73 11.92 -10.29 10.04
C GLN A 73 11.91 -11.80 10.23
N ALA A 74 11.66 -12.50 9.12
CA ALA A 74 11.59 -13.94 9.02
C ALA A 74 12.30 -14.35 7.72
N GLU A 75 12.61 -15.63 7.57
CA GLU A 75 13.12 -16.15 6.31
C GLU A 75 12.06 -16.05 5.20
N LEU A 76 12.46 -15.91 3.94
CA LEU A 76 11.52 -15.71 2.82
C LEU A 76 10.44 -16.80 2.76
N PHE A 77 10.79 -18.07 3.03
CA PHE A 77 9.86 -19.20 3.03
C PHE A 77 8.88 -19.23 4.23
N GLN A 78 9.12 -18.41 5.26
CA GLN A 78 8.23 -18.28 6.42
C GLN A 78 7.13 -17.25 6.17
N TYR A 79 7.27 -16.44 5.11
CA TYR A 79 6.27 -15.47 4.71
C TYR A 79 5.13 -16.15 3.93
N GLN A 80 3.90 -15.92 4.39
CA GLN A 80 2.69 -16.35 3.71
C GLN A 80 2.17 -15.23 2.83
N PHE A 81 1.96 -15.53 1.54
CA PHE A 81 1.36 -14.60 0.60
C PHE A 81 -0.11 -14.33 0.97
N MET A 82 -0.44 -13.06 1.18
CA MET A 82 -1.78 -12.61 1.54
C MET A 82 -2.58 -12.11 0.34
N GLY A 83 -1.90 -11.80 -0.77
CA GLY A 83 -2.47 -11.18 -1.95
C GLY A 83 -1.55 -10.09 -2.48
N ARG A 84 -1.97 -9.48 -3.58
CA ARG A 84 -1.26 -8.36 -4.21
C ARG A 84 -2.26 -7.26 -4.56
N HIS A 85 -1.81 -6.02 -4.64
CA HIS A 85 -2.63 -4.90 -5.09
C HIS A 85 -2.03 -4.20 -6.30
N ALA A 86 -2.89 -3.58 -7.12
CA ALA A 86 -2.46 -2.88 -8.31
C ALA A 86 -1.72 -1.60 -7.93
N VAL A 87 -0.65 -1.30 -8.67
CA VAL A 87 0.12 -0.06 -8.54
C VAL A 87 0.05 0.67 -9.88
N THR A 88 -0.50 1.87 -9.85
CA THR A 88 -0.65 2.73 -11.03
C THR A 88 0.14 4.03 -10.90
N SER A 89 0.39 4.47 -9.67
CA SER A 89 1.08 5.73 -9.39
C SER A 89 2.60 5.60 -9.28
N GLY A 90 3.12 4.37 -9.24
CA GLY A 90 4.51 4.07 -8.89
C GLY A 90 4.77 4.10 -7.39
N PHE A 91 3.73 4.05 -6.56
CA PHE A 91 3.83 4.01 -5.10
C PHE A 91 2.91 2.96 -4.47
N THR A 92 3.31 2.48 -3.29
CA THR A 92 2.48 1.66 -2.40
C THR A 92 2.43 2.30 -1.01
N SER A 93 1.36 2.04 -0.26
CA SER A 93 1.14 2.63 1.05
C SER A 93 0.38 1.71 1.99
N LEU A 94 0.51 1.98 3.28
CA LEU A 94 -0.30 1.36 4.33
C LEU A 94 -1.20 2.42 4.96
N ILE A 95 -2.49 2.11 5.10
CA ILE A 95 -3.46 2.93 5.84
C ILE A 95 -4.25 2.06 6.82
N GLN A 96 -4.91 2.68 7.79
CA GLN A 96 -5.86 1.95 8.63
C GLN A 96 -7.08 1.55 7.80
N ALA A 97 -7.62 0.35 8.03
CA ALA A 97 -8.76 -0.14 7.23
C ALA A 97 -10.04 0.68 7.45
N HIS A 98 -10.19 1.35 8.60
CA HIS A 98 -11.33 2.22 8.87
C HIS A 98 -11.28 3.49 8.02
N GLU A 99 -10.10 4.09 7.82
CA GLU A 99 -9.90 5.23 6.91
C GLU A 99 -10.31 4.85 5.48
N LEU A 100 -9.91 3.65 5.02
CA LEU A 100 -10.35 3.14 3.71
C LEU A 100 -11.87 2.99 3.63
N GLN A 101 -12.49 2.47 4.68
CA GLN A 101 -13.94 2.27 4.73
C GLN A 101 -14.69 3.62 4.70
N GLU A 102 -14.20 4.62 5.42
CA GLU A 102 -14.77 5.98 5.39
C GLU A 102 -14.73 6.56 3.97
N LEU A 103 -13.59 6.45 3.27
CA LEU A 103 -13.44 6.90 1.88
C LEU A 103 -14.38 6.17 0.91
N GLN A 104 -14.64 4.89 1.13
CA GLN A 104 -15.58 4.10 0.33
C GLN A 104 -17.05 4.46 0.60
N SER A 105 -17.38 4.84 1.83
CA SER A 105 -18.76 5.10 2.27
C SER A 105 -19.23 6.54 2.05
N ALA A 106 -18.31 7.49 2.01
CA ALA A 106 -18.59 8.91 1.81
C ALA A 106 -17.61 9.50 0.79
N PRO A 107 -17.93 9.51 -0.52
CA PRO A 107 -17.14 10.31 -1.45
C PRO A 107 -17.17 11.76 -0.95
N PRO A 108 -15.99 12.40 -0.75
CA PRO A 108 -15.95 13.72 -0.14
C PRO A 108 -16.82 14.67 -0.97
N PRO A 109 -17.68 15.49 -0.34
CA PRO A 109 -18.53 16.41 -1.07
C PRO A 109 -17.64 17.32 -1.92
N ARG A 110 -17.79 17.21 -3.26
CA ARG A 110 -17.27 18.20 -4.19
C ARG A 110 -17.87 19.53 -3.77
N GLN A 111 -17.02 20.43 -3.27
CA GLN A 111 -17.33 21.80 -2.83
C GLN A 111 -17.78 21.94 -1.36
N ASN A 112 -16.81 22.12 -0.44
CA ASN A 112 -16.91 23.16 0.59
C ASN A 112 -15.57 23.44 1.29
N ARG A 113 -15.07 24.68 1.15
CA ARG A 113 -14.20 25.44 2.09
C ARG A 113 -13.04 24.74 2.84
N LYS A 114 -12.26 23.87 2.19
CA LYS A 114 -10.91 23.52 2.67
C LYS A 114 -9.90 23.39 1.52
N GLN A 115 -9.63 24.49 0.82
CA GLN A 115 -8.62 24.53 -0.23
C GLN A 115 -7.24 24.10 0.30
N ALA A 116 -6.83 24.58 1.48
CA ALA A 116 -5.55 24.24 2.09
C ALA A 116 -5.44 22.76 2.52
N ALA A 117 -6.49 22.18 3.13
CA ALA A 117 -6.46 20.76 3.51
C ALA A 117 -6.62 19.82 2.30
N LEU A 118 -7.24 20.29 1.21
CA LEU A 118 -7.29 19.59 -0.07
C LEU A 118 -5.95 19.69 -0.81
N GLU A 119 -5.27 20.85 -0.77
CA GLU A 119 -3.93 21.02 -1.32
C GLU A 119 -2.94 20.11 -0.58
N GLU A 120 -2.97 20.05 0.76
CA GLU A 120 -2.15 19.12 1.56
C GLU A 120 -2.46 17.63 1.29
N ARG A 121 -3.68 17.31 0.87
CA ARG A 121 -4.13 15.96 0.50
C ARG A 121 -4.10 15.71 -1.01
N SER A 122 -3.60 16.63 -1.82
CA SER A 122 -3.55 16.47 -3.27
C SER A 122 -2.43 15.52 -3.69
N TRP A 123 -2.62 14.84 -4.81
CA TRP A 123 -1.57 14.02 -5.43
C TRP A 123 -0.29 14.83 -5.70
N LEU A 124 -0.43 16.09 -6.13
CA LEU A 124 0.70 16.98 -6.37
C LEU A 124 1.50 17.25 -5.08
N ALA A 125 0.83 17.53 -3.96
CA ALA A 125 1.49 17.73 -2.67
C ALA A 125 2.16 16.46 -2.15
N PHE A 126 1.56 15.30 -2.39
CA PHE A 126 2.19 14.01 -2.10
C PHE A 126 3.51 13.85 -2.87
N LEU A 127 3.51 14.11 -4.18
CA LEU A 127 4.73 14.04 -5.00
C LEU A 127 5.81 15.02 -4.54
N GLN A 128 5.44 16.26 -4.21
CA GLN A 128 6.40 17.26 -3.71
C GLN A 128 7.08 16.80 -2.40
N ARG A 129 6.35 16.14 -1.50
CA ARG A 129 6.92 15.57 -0.27
C ARG A 129 7.83 14.37 -0.56
N MET A 130 7.47 13.54 -1.52
CA MET A 130 8.28 12.38 -1.93
C MET A 130 9.55 12.77 -2.71
N GLN A 131 9.59 13.94 -3.36
CA GLN A 131 10.78 14.45 -4.06
C GLN A 131 11.83 15.03 -3.10
N GLY A 132 11.41 15.56 -1.93
CA GLY A 132 12.31 16.14 -0.93
C GLY A 132 13.01 15.15 0.00
N SER A 133 12.75 13.85 -0.16
CA SER A 133 13.31 12.80 0.69
C SER A 133 14.07 11.78 -0.16
N SER A 134 15.32 11.51 0.21
CA SER A 134 16.27 10.62 -0.46
C SER A 134 15.92 9.12 -0.38
N GLY A 135 14.63 8.77 -0.43
CA GLY A 135 14.14 7.40 -0.25
C GLY A 135 13.77 7.05 1.20
N GLU A 136 14.11 7.91 2.16
CA GLU A 136 13.84 7.72 3.59
C GLU A 136 12.77 8.68 4.14
N GLY A 137 11.85 9.14 3.28
CA GLY A 137 10.85 10.15 3.64
C GLY A 137 10.07 9.73 4.89
N LEU A 138 10.18 10.57 5.94
CA LEU A 138 9.53 10.40 7.24
C LEU A 138 8.01 10.26 7.08
N TRP A 139 7.54 9.02 6.98
CA TRP A 139 6.13 8.67 7.14
C TRP A 139 5.95 8.09 8.55
N PRO A 140 4.95 8.56 9.32
CA PRO A 140 3.72 9.19 8.91
C PRO A 140 3.79 10.74 8.96
N THR A 141 3.12 11.43 8.02
CA THR A 141 2.90 12.88 8.14
C THR A 141 1.51 13.16 8.70
N PRO A 142 1.33 14.08 9.67
CA PRO A 142 0.02 14.28 10.32
C PRO A 142 -1.13 14.65 9.39
N SER A 143 -0.85 15.19 8.20
CA SER A 143 -1.85 15.65 7.24
C SER A 143 -2.39 14.55 6.32
N LEU A 144 -1.73 13.38 6.27
CA LEU A 144 -2.05 12.28 5.36
C LEU A 144 -2.33 10.99 6.15
N PRO A 145 -3.26 10.13 5.70
CA PRO A 145 -3.69 8.94 6.45
C PRO A 145 -2.70 7.76 6.36
N PHE A 146 -1.52 7.96 5.77
CA PHE A 146 -0.54 6.91 5.51
C PHE A 146 0.27 6.59 6.75
N LEU A 147 0.23 5.33 7.17
CA LEU A 147 1.19 4.74 8.10
C LEU A 147 2.57 4.64 7.43
N PHE A 148 2.61 4.35 6.14
CA PHE A 148 3.80 4.19 5.33
C PHE A 148 3.52 4.53 3.86
N ALA A 149 4.51 5.04 3.14
CA ALA A 149 4.48 5.13 1.68
C ALA A 149 5.87 4.89 1.08
N GLY A 150 5.93 4.03 0.05
CA GLY A 150 7.17 3.62 -0.62
C GLY A 150 7.04 3.64 -2.14
N LYS A 151 8.18 3.77 -2.83
CA LYS A 151 8.25 3.80 -4.30
C LYS A 151 8.24 2.38 -4.87
N ALA A 152 7.22 2.06 -5.66
CA ALA A 152 7.06 0.80 -6.37
C ALA A 152 7.24 1.06 -7.88
N ILE A 153 8.50 1.14 -8.32
CA ILE A 153 8.89 1.55 -9.67
C ILE A 153 8.86 0.32 -10.60
N ASP A 154 8.41 0.51 -11.85
CA ASP A 154 8.42 -0.51 -12.92
C ASP A 154 7.72 -1.84 -12.57
N CYS A 155 6.70 -1.80 -11.71
CA CYS A 155 5.88 -2.98 -11.36
C CYS A 155 4.39 -2.67 -11.51
N ALA A 156 3.62 -3.68 -11.96
CA ALA A 156 2.17 -3.57 -12.11
C ALA A 156 1.43 -3.80 -10.78
N SER A 157 2.06 -4.50 -9.84
CA SER A 157 1.48 -4.83 -8.54
C SER A 157 2.53 -4.97 -7.45
N VAL A 158 2.07 -4.82 -6.21
CA VAL A 158 2.87 -5.10 -5.00
C VAL A 158 2.25 -6.27 -4.26
N GLY A 159 3.05 -7.30 -4.05
CA GLY A 159 2.75 -8.45 -3.25
C GLY A 159 2.83 -8.14 -1.76
N VAL A 160 1.94 -8.76 -1.00
CA VAL A 160 1.80 -8.54 0.43
C VAL A 160 1.93 -9.86 1.15
N TYR A 161 2.85 -9.92 2.10
CA TYR A 161 3.23 -11.16 2.76
C TYR A 161 3.27 -10.98 4.28
N THR A 162 2.88 -12.01 5.03
CA THR A 162 2.92 -11.96 6.50
C THR A 162 3.76 -13.08 7.09
N ALA A 163 4.55 -12.75 8.12
CA ALA A 163 5.25 -13.73 8.94
C ALA A 163 4.41 -14.01 10.19
N VAL A 164 4.01 -15.27 10.37
CA VAL A 164 3.15 -15.71 11.48
C VAL A 164 3.94 -16.60 12.43
N GLU A 165 3.93 -16.26 13.71
CA GLU A 165 4.56 -17.05 14.77
C GLU A 165 3.55 -17.23 15.92
N GLY A 166 3.35 -18.47 16.36
CA GLY A 166 2.34 -18.77 17.39
C GLY A 166 0.92 -18.37 17.00
N GLY A 167 0.59 -18.40 15.69
CA GLY A 167 -0.74 -18.02 15.17
C GLY A 167 -1.00 -16.51 15.13
N VAL A 168 0.02 -15.67 15.39
CA VAL A 168 -0.09 -14.21 15.37
C VAL A 168 0.86 -13.64 14.32
N VAL A 169 0.38 -12.69 13.52
CA VAL A 169 1.22 -11.94 12.57
C VAL A 169 2.25 -11.12 13.35
N GLN A 170 3.54 -11.42 13.18
CA GLN A 170 4.65 -10.70 13.83
C GLN A 170 5.42 -9.82 12.84
N GLY A 171 5.31 -10.10 11.55
CA GLY A 171 5.99 -9.36 10.49
C GLY A 171 5.12 -9.19 9.25
N LEU A 172 5.39 -8.13 8.51
CA LEU A 172 4.80 -7.82 7.20
C LEU A 172 5.94 -7.54 6.22
N MET A 173 5.85 -8.08 5.02
CA MET A 173 6.72 -7.75 3.90
C MET A 173 5.87 -7.29 2.72
N LEU A 174 6.26 -6.16 2.13
CA LEU A 174 5.73 -5.70 0.84
C LEU A 174 6.83 -5.89 -0.20
N ALA A 175 6.50 -6.48 -1.35
CA ALA A 175 7.46 -6.75 -2.41
C ALA A 175 6.90 -6.27 -3.75
N THR A 176 7.69 -5.56 -4.54
CA THR A 176 7.32 -5.28 -5.94
C THR A 176 7.29 -6.57 -6.74
N GLU A 177 6.19 -6.85 -7.42
CA GLU A 177 6.07 -8.02 -8.29
C GLU A 177 6.21 -7.62 -9.75
N TYR A 178 7.20 -8.18 -10.43
CA TYR A 178 7.30 -8.08 -11.88
C TYR A 178 6.38 -9.12 -12.50
N GLU A 179 5.48 -8.67 -13.37
CA GLU A 179 4.84 -9.59 -14.30
C GLU A 179 5.93 -10.11 -15.24
N THR A 180 6.30 -11.37 -15.10
CA THR A 180 7.10 -12.04 -16.12
C THR A 180 6.21 -12.11 -17.37
N PRO A 181 6.59 -11.47 -18.49
CA PRO A 181 5.77 -11.54 -19.70
C PRO A 181 5.66 -12.99 -20.16
N GLY A 182 4.45 -13.56 -20.07
CA GLY A 182 4.02 -14.78 -20.75
C GLY A 182 4.91 -16.02 -20.58
N ALA A 183 4.62 -16.84 -19.57
CA ALA A 183 4.75 -18.29 -19.73
C ALA A 183 3.40 -18.83 -20.23
N ASP A 184 3.08 -18.53 -21.49
CA ASP A 184 2.13 -19.32 -22.28
C ASP A 184 2.88 -20.46 -22.97
#